data_AF-A0A2M7VFV3-F1
#
_entry.id   AF-A0A2M7VFV3-F1
#
_cell.length_a   1.000
_cell.length_b   1.000
_cell.length_c   1.000
_cell.angle_alpha   90.00
_cell.angle_beta   90.00
_cell.angle_gamma   90.00
#
_symmetry.space_group_name_H-M   'P 1'
#
loop_
_entity.id
_entity.type
_entity.pdbx_description
1 polymer ?
#
loop_
_entity_poly.entity_id
_entity_poly.type
_entity_poly.pdbx_seq_one_letter_code
_entity_poly.pdbx_strand_id
1 'polypeptide(L)'
;MEILRILLGILIIIFLPLGQIAKFDLGFKASVTAFDIGLLFLVFFWIFYCLFRKKKIKAALTKPIILFVSVCFVSLLLNTRGITMEQLLVSVSYLFRWALYSIVYFIAVSLNKDKKKGITAYLFYSGIIILFLGFIQVFFYPSLKNLYYLGWDEHMYRLFSSFLDPNFTGIYFVVIFFLGIYLYFLKNKKRYIVLCILLLIGI
;
A
#
# COMPACT_ATOMS: atom_id res chain seq x y z
N MET A 1 -16.97 -0.47 13.74
CA MET A 1 -15.78 -1.35 13.79
C MET A 1 -15.80 -2.47 12.75
N GLU A 2 -16.91 -3.17 12.52
CA GLU A 2 -16.97 -4.21 11.45
C GLU A 2 -16.84 -3.59 10.06
N ILE A 3 -17.59 -2.53 9.78
CA ILE A 3 -17.52 -1.78 8.51
C ILE A 3 -16.09 -1.33 8.21
N LEU A 4 -15.39 -0.75 9.19
CA LEU A 4 -13.99 -0.33 9.03
C LEU A 4 -13.05 -1.48 8.66
N ARG A 5 -13.25 -2.67 9.25
CA ARG A 5 -12.50 -3.87 8.91
C ARG A 5 -12.80 -4.33 7.48
N ILE A 6 -14.07 -4.26 7.06
CA ILE A 6 -14.50 -4.60 5.70
C ILE A 6 -13.87 -3.63 4.69
N LEU A 7 -13.97 -2.32 4.92
CA LEU A 7 -13.36 -1.30 4.06
C LEU A 7 -11.84 -1.47 3.94
N LEU A 8 -11.15 -1.73 5.06
CA LEU A 8 -9.73 -2.01 5.04
C LEU A 8 -9.42 -3.32 4.29
N GLY A 9 -10.26 -4.34 4.44
CA GLY A 9 -10.14 -5.58 3.68
C GLY A 9 -10.33 -5.38 2.17
N ILE A 10 -11.30 -4.57 1.77
CA ILE A 10 -11.53 -4.16 0.37
C ILE A 10 -10.30 -3.44 -0.18
N LEU A 11 -9.76 -2.47 0.58
CA LEU A 11 -8.55 -1.75 0.20
C LEU A 11 -7.37 -2.71 -0.04
N ILE A 12 -7.20 -3.71 0.82
CA ILE A 12 -6.09 -4.66 0.74
C ILE A 12 -6.30 -5.74 -0.34
N ILE A 13 -7.50 -6.27 -0.51
CA ILE A 13 -7.76 -7.38 -1.44
C ILE A 13 -8.00 -6.89 -2.86
N ILE A 14 -8.64 -5.74 -3.02
CA ILE A 14 -9.08 -5.24 -4.33
C ILE A 14 -8.13 -4.16 -4.81
N PHE A 15 -7.94 -3.09 -4.03
CA PHE A 15 -7.20 -1.93 -4.51
C PHE A 15 -5.68 -2.12 -4.52
N LEU A 16 -5.11 -2.80 -3.51
CA LEU A 16 -3.67 -3.02 -3.46
C LEU A 16 -3.17 -3.86 -4.65
N PRO A 17 -3.83 -4.96 -5.07
CA PRO A 17 -3.42 -5.71 -6.25
C PRO A 17 -3.60 -5.00 -7.59
N LEU A 18 -4.31 -3.87 -7.66
CA LEU A 18 -4.37 -3.07 -8.88
C LEU A 18 -3.05 -2.32 -9.14
N GLY A 19 -2.26 -2.07 -8.10
CA GLY A 19 -0.94 -1.47 -8.22
C GLY A 19 -0.91 -0.20 -9.07
N GLN A 20 0.02 -0.16 -10.02
CA GLN A 20 0.23 0.95 -10.96
C GLN A 20 -0.62 0.85 -12.21
N ILE A 21 -1.31 -0.28 -12.44
CA ILE A 21 -2.24 -0.43 -13.57
C ILE A 21 -3.41 0.55 -13.44
N ALA A 22 -3.92 0.73 -12.22
CA ALA A 22 -5.01 1.68 -11.94
C ALA A 22 -4.47 3.04 -11.48
N LYS A 23 -3.53 3.60 -12.24
CA LYS A 23 -2.94 4.92 -12.01
C LYS A 23 -3.61 5.98 -12.90
N PHE A 24 -3.96 7.10 -12.30
CA PHE A 24 -4.51 8.28 -12.96
C PHE A 24 -3.47 9.40 -12.95
N ASP A 25 -3.13 9.91 -14.13
CA ASP A 25 -2.26 11.07 -14.27
C ASP A 25 -3.08 12.34 -13.99
N LEU A 26 -2.56 13.20 -13.11
CA LEU A 26 -3.17 14.49 -12.78
C LEU A 26 -2.50 15.67 -13.52
N GLY A 27 -1.50 15.38 -14.36
CA GLY A 27 -0.60 16.38 -14.91
C GLY A 27 0.46 16.81 -13.90
N PHE A 28 1.34 17.74 -14.31
CA PHE A 28 2.38 18.32 -13.45
C PHE A 28 3.31 17.29 -12.79
N LYS A 29 3.53 16.14 -13.44
CA LYS A 29 4.30 14.99 -12.90
C LYS A 29 3.73 14.41 -11.60
N ALA A 30 2.46 14.68 -11.30
CA ALA A 30 1.73 14.10 -10.17
C ALA A 30 0.74 13.04 -10.67
N SER A 31 0.58 11.98 -9.89
CA SER A 31 -0.35 10.91 -10.21
C SER A 31 -0.94 10.31 -8.96
N VAL A 32 -2.15 9.77 -9.09
CA VAL A 32 -2.92 9.17 -8.01
C VAL A 32 -3.36 7.78 -8.43
N THR A 33 -3.16 6.80 -7.56
CA THR A 33 -3.58 5.42 -7.80
C THR A 33 -4.99 5.18 -7.27
N ALA A 34 -5.69 4.17 -7.79
CA ALA A 34 -6.95 3.73 -7.21
C ALA A 34 -6.80 3.39 -5.71
N PHE A 35 -5.65 2.86 -5.29
CA PHE A 35 -5.33 2.62 -3.88
C PHE A 35 -5.32 3.91 -3.06
N ASP A 36 -4.73 5.00 -3.57
CA ASP A 36 -4.75 6.30 -2.90
C ASP A 36 -6.17 6.82 -2.69
N ILE A 37 -7.04 6.66 -3.70
CA ILE A 37 -8.46 7.08 -3.63
C ILE A 37 -9.21 6.25 -2.58
N GLY A 38 -9.06 4.92 -2.63
CA GLY A 38 -9.68 4.02 -1.65
C GLY A 38 -9.20 4.29 -0.22
N LEU A 39 -7.92 4.63 -0.07
CA LEU A 39 -7.33 5.00 1.20
C LEU A 39 -7.92 6.32 1.73
N LEU A 40 -8.02 7.34 0.88
CA LEU A 40 -8.62 8.62 1.27
C LEU A 40 -10.04 8.41 1.82
N PHE A 41 -10.84 7.59 1.14
CA PHE A 41 -12.19 7.23 1.58
C PHE A 41 -12.18 6.49 2.93
N LEU A 42 -11.28 5.52 3.11
CA LEU A 42 -11.11 4.79 4.36
C LEU A 42 -10.74 5.72 5.53
N VAL A 43 -9.78 6.62 5.31
CA VAL A 43 -9.33 7.61 6.30
C VAL A 43 -10.46 8.56 6.67
N PHE A 44 -11.18 9.09 5.69
CA PHE A 44 -12.33 9.96 5.91
C PHE A 44 -13.39 9.27 6.78
N PHE A 45 -13.77 8.04 6.42
CA PHE A 45 -14.73 7.25 7.18
C PHE A 45 -14.26 7.00 8.63
N TRP A 46 -12.97 6.72 8.81
CA TRP A 46 -12.42 6.49 10.14
C TRP A 46 -12.40 7.74 11.01
N ILE A 47 -11.99 8.89 10.46
CA ILE A 47 -12.01 10.18 11.17
C ILE A 47 -13.44 10.49 11.62
N PHE A 48 -14.42 10.38 10.71
CA PHE A 48 -15.83 10.57 11.03
C PHE A 48 -16.29 9.62 12.14
N TYR A 49 -15.98 8.33 12.03
CA TYR A 49 -16.30 7.36 13.08
C TYR A 49 -15.70 7.73 14.45
N CYS A 50 -14.45 8.19 14.49
CA CYS A 50 -13.78 8.63 15.71
C CYS A 50 -14.42 9.88 16.33
N LEU A 51 -14.77 10.87 15.51
CA LEU A 51 -15.44 12.11 15.94
C LEU A 51 -16.81 11.80 16.55
N PHE A 52 -17.65 11.02 15.86
CA PHE A 52 -18.99 10.66 16.32
C PHE A 52 -19.00 9.82 17.60
N ARG A 53 -17.99 8.98 17.78
CA ARG A 53 -17.86 8.12 18.97
C ARG A 53 -16.99 8.75 20.07
N LYS A 54 -16.50 9.98 19.89
CA LYS A 54 -15.55 10.68 20.78
C LYS A 54 -14.39 9.77 21.21
N LYS A 55 -13.93 8.90 20.32
CA LYS A 55 -12.97 7.84 20.63
C LYS A 55 -11.57 8.43 20.69
N LYS A 56 -10.94 8.41 21.87
CA LYS A 56 -9.52 8.75 22.01
C LYS A 56 -8.66 7.56 21.63
N ILE A 57 -7.66 7.79 20.77
CA ILE A 57 -6.73 6.76 20.32
C ILE A 57 -5.35 7.12 20.85
N LYS A 58 -4.87 6.30 21.78
CA LYS A 58 -3.48 6.36 22.24
C LYS A 58 -2.71 5.30 21.49
N ALA A 59 -1.69 5.71 20.75
CA ALA A 59 -0.82 4.79 20.02
C ALA A 59 0.65 5.22 20.22
N ALA A 60 1.56 4.25 20.24
CA ALA A 60 2.96 4.48 20.54
C ALA A 60 3.62 5.44 19.53
N LEU A 61 3.25 5.32 18.25
CA LEU A 61 3.84 6.11 17.17
C LEU A 61 3.19 7.48 16.97
N THR A 62 2.23 7.90 17.81
CA THR A 62 1.59 9.22 17.66
C THR A 62 2.61 10.36 17.69
N LYS A 63 3.51 10.39 18.68
CA LYS A 63 4.50 11.48 18.81
C LYS A 63 5.53 11.46 17.66
N PRO A 64 6.18 10.34 17.32
CA PRO A 64 7.10 10.29 16.17
C PRO A 64 6.45 10.70 14.84
N ILE A 65 5.21 10.24 14.57
CA ILE A 65 4.49 10.58 13.33
C ILE A 65 4.24 12.09 13.27
N ILE A 66 3.72 12.68 14.35
CA ILE A 66 3.45 14.13 14.39
C ILE A 66 4.76 14.92 14.22
N LEU A 67 5.82 14.54 14.94
CA LEU A 67 7.12 15.21 14.84
C LEU A 67 7.67 15.17 13.40
N PHE A 68 7.61 14.00 12.75
CA PHE A 68 8.07 13.86 11.37
C PHE A 68 7.27 14.74 10.40
N VAL A 69 5.94 14.71 10.48
CA VAL A 69 5.08 15.57 9.63
C VAL A 69 5.37 17.04 9.87
N SER A 70 5.55 17.45 11.13
CA SER A 70 5.88 18.84 11.47
C SER A 70 7.24 19.25 10.88
N VAL A 71 8.26 18.40 10.97
CA VAL A 71 9.57 18.67 10.36
C VAL A 71 9.46 18.79 8.85
N CYS A 72 8.77 17.86 8.18
CA CYS A 72 8.56 17.92 6.74
C CYS A 72 7.76 19.17 6.32
N PHE A 73 6.76 19.55 7.09
CA PHE A 73 5.95 20.74 6.84
C PHE A 73 6.77 22.03 7.00
N VAL A 74 7.56 22.15 8.06
CA VAL A 74 8.48 23.30 8.25
C VAL A 74 9.51 23.35 7.13
N SER A 75 10.10 22.21 6.76
CA SER A 75 11.03 22.11 5.63
C SER A 75 10.38 22.59 4.33
N LEU A 76 9.13 22.21 4.07
CA LEU A 76 8.39 22.67 2.90
C LEU A 76 8.19 24.20 2.93
N LEU A 77 7.75 24.75 4.05
CA LEU A 77 7.52 26.19 4.21
C LEU A 77 8.80 27.01 3.95
N LEU A 78 9.94 26.59 4.50
CA LEU A 78 11.21 27.26 4.33
C LEU A 78 11.70 27.27 2.87
N ASN A 79 11.37 26.22 2.11
CA ASN A 79 11.81 26.06 0.72
C ASN A 79 10.81 26.60 -0.32
N THR A 80 9.65 27.13 0.10
CA THR A 80 8.61 27.66 -0.81
C THR A 80 9.11 28.71 -1.80
N ARG A 81 10.10 29.53 -1.42
CA ARG A 81 10.66 30.58 -2.28
C ARG A 81 11.57 30.04 -3.39
N GLY A 82 12.12 28.84 -3.23
CA GLY A 82 13.08 28.23 -4.15
C GLY A 82 12.47 27.27 -5.17
N ILE A 83 11.15 27.07 -5.12
CA ILE A 83 10.45 26.07 -5.94
C ILE A 83 9.33 26.71 -6.75
N THR A 84 9.03 26.13 -7.91
CA THR A 84 7.90 26.56 -8.75
C THR A 84 6.57 26.15 -8.11
N MET A 85 5.46 26.76 -8.55
CA MET A 85 4.12 26.39 -8.07
C MET A 85 3.80 24.90 -8.32
N GLU A 86 4.23 24.36 -9.46
CA GLU A 86 4.07 22.93 -9.78
C GLU A 86 4.84 22.04 -8.79
N GLN A 87 6.10 22.38 -8.51
CA GLN A 87 6.93 21.66 -7.53
C GLN A 87 6.36 21.76 -6.12
N LEU A 88 5.78 22.91 -5.75
CA LEU A 88 5.10 23.09 -4.48
C LEU A 88 3.88 22.15 -4.37
N LEU A 89 3.03 22.10 -5.39
CA LEU A 89 1.86 21.21 -5.42
C LEU A 89 2.27 19.74 -5.33
N VAL A 90 3.29 19.33 -6.08
CA VAL A 90 3.86 17.98 -6.02
C VAL A 90 4.37 17.69 -4.60
N SER A 91 5.12 18.60 -4.00
CA SER A 91 5.69 18.42 -2.66
C SER A 91 4.61 18.31 -1.57
N VAL A 92 3.56 19.14 -1.64
CA VAL A 92 2.39 19.06 -0.75
C VAL A 92 1.68 17.71 -0.93
N SER A 93 1.51 17.25 -2.17
CA SER A 93 0.84 15.97 -2.46
C SER A 93 1.56 14.77 -1.86
N TYR A 94 2.90 14.76 -1.85
CA TYR A 94 3.70 13.71 -1.23
C TYR A 94 3.59 13.74 0.30
N LEU A 95 3.63 14.93 0.92
CA LEU A 95 3.43 15.07 2.36
C LEU A 95 2.02 14.60 2.77
N PHE A 96 1.01 14.96 1.99
CA PHE A 96 -0.37 14.51 2.19
C PHE A 96 -0.50 12.99 2.07
N ARG A 97 0.07 12.37 1.03
CA ARG A 97 0.09 10.90 0.85
C ARG A 97 0.76 10.22 2.04
N TRP A 98 1.91 10.72 2.49
CA TRP A 98 2.60 10.17 3.65
C TRP A 98 1.75 10.24 4.92
N ALA A 99 1.06 11.36 5.15
CA ALA A 99 0.15 11.52 6.28
C ALA A 99 -1.02 10.52 6.20
N LEU A 100 -1.61 10.31 5.02
CA LEU A 100 -2.66 9.31 4.81
C LEU A 100 -2.18 7.88 5.12
N TYR A 101 -1.01 7.48 4.62
CA TYR A 101 -0.44 6.16 4.91
C TYR A 101 -0.15 5.98 6.40
N SER A 102 0.34 7.02 7.07
CA SER A 102 0.55 6.98 8.53
C SER A 102 -0.75 6.81 9.30
N ILE A 103 -1.89 7.31 8.79
CA ILE A 103 -3.18 7.12 9.45
C ILE A 103 -3.62 5.66 9.46
N VAL A 104 -3.21 4.85 8.46
CA VAL A 104 -3.49 3.40 8.44
C VAL A 104 -3.00 2.70 9.71
N TYR A 105 -1.88 3.15 10.28
CA TYR A 105 -1.41 2.64 11.57
C TYR A 105 -2.43 2.88 12.70
N PHE A 106 -2.99 4.09 12.81
CA PHE A 106 -4.00 4.38 13.84
C PHE A 106 -5.29 3.61 13.59
N ILE A 107 -5.68 3.42 12.33
CA ILE A 107 -6.80 2.57 11.94
C ILE A 107 -6.55 1.15 12.45
N ALA A 108 -5.39 0.57 12.15
CA ALA A 108 -5.00 -0.77 12.58
C ALA A 108 -4.99 -0.89 14.12
N VAL A 109 -4.38 0.05 14.84
CA VAL A 109 -4.34 0.05 16.32
C VAL A 109 -5.74 0.13 16.92
N SER A 110 -6.64 0.88 16.29
CA SER A 110 -8.01 1.09 16.78
C SER A 110 -8.89 -0.16 16.74
N LEU A 111 -8.51 -1.18 15.95
CA LEU A 111 -9.23 -2.44 15.79
C LEU A 111 -8.97 -3.43 16.93
N ASN A 112 -9.95 -4.28 17.22
CA ASN A 112 -9.83 -5.35 18.22
C ASN A 112 -8.92 -6.49 17.72
N LYS A 113 -8.33 -7.26 18.64
CA LYS A 113 -7.38 -8.35 18.33
C LYS A 113 -7.92 -9.34 17.29
N ASP A 114 -9.17 -9.76 17.39
CA ASP A 114 -9.76 -10.73 16.44
C ASP A 114 -9.90 -10.16 15.03
N LYS A 115 -10.20 -8.87 14.93
CA LYS A 115 -10.30 -8.16 13.64
C LYS A 115 -8.94 -8.00 12.97
N LYS A 116 -7.88 -7.78 13.77
CA LYS A 116 -6.49 -7.73 13.29
C LYS A 116 -6.07 -9.04 12.64
N LYS A 117 -6.41 -10.20 13.23
CA LYS A 117 -6.14 -11.52 12.65
C LYS A 117 -6.76 -11.69 11.26
N GLY A 118 -7.94 -11.11 11.02
CA GLY A 118 -8.58 -11.09 9.70
C GLY A 118 -7.79 -10.29 8.67
N ILE A 119 -7.28 -9.12 9.06
CA ILE A 119 -6.50 -8.25 8.17
C ILE A 119 -5.16 -8.87 7.78
N THR A 120 -4.48 -9.53 8.72
CA THR A 120 -3.27 -10.30 8.42
C THR A 120 -3.52 -11.35 7.33
N ALA A 121 -4.68 -12.01 7.36
CA ALA A 121 -5.06 -12.94 6.31
C ALA A 121 -5.35 -12.23 4.97
N TYR A 122 -6.02 -11.06 4.99
CA TYR A 122 -6.27 -10.27 3.79
C TYR A 122 -4.97 -9.84 3.10
N LEU A 123 -3.98 -9.37 3.85
CA LEU A 123 -2.64 -9.03 3.32
C LEU A 123 -1.94 -10.24 2.70
N PHE A 124 -2.03 -11.39 3.36
CA PHE A 124 -1.44 -12.60 2.81
C PHE A 124 -2.11 -12.99 1.47
N TYR A 125 -3.45 -12.97 1.42
CA TYR A 125 -4.19 -13.31 0.21
C TYR A 125 -4.02 -12.28 -0.92
N SER A 126 -3.86 -10.98 -0.62
CA SER A 126 -3.51 -9.99 -1.64
C SER A 126 -2.15 -10.29 -2.26
N GLY A 127 -1.20 -10.77 -1.46
CA GLY A 127 0.07 -11.31 -1.95
C GLY A 127 -0.07 -12.46 -2.95
N ILE A 128 -0.97 -13.41 -2.67
CA ILE A 128 -1.25 -14.51 -3.58
C ILE A 128 -1.92 -14.03 -4.88
N ILE A 129 -2.82 -13.04 -4.79
CA ILE A 129 -3.43 -12.43 -5.98
C ILE A 129 -2.36 -11.76 -6.84
N ILE A 130 -1.47 -10.97 -6.24
CA ILE A 130 -0.38 -10.29 -6.95
C ILE A 130 0.59 -11.30 -7.58
N LEU A 131 0.88 -12.41 -6.90
CA LEU A 131 1.68 -13.50 -7.46
C LEU A 131 1.02 -14.10 -8.71
N PHE A 132 -0.28 -14.39 -8.63
CA PHE A 132 -1.02 -14.95 -9.76
C PHE A 132 -1.10 -13.97 -10.94
N LEU A 133 -1.35 -12.67 -10.67
CA LEU A 133 -1.26 -11.61 -11.68
C LEU A 133 0.14 -11.52 -12.30
N GLY A 134 1.18 -11.74 -11.51
CA GLY A 134 2.57 -11.79 -11.97
C GLY A 134 2.81 -12.93 -12.96
N PHE A 135 2.33 -14.13 -12.67
CA PHE A 135 2.44 -15.25 -13.61
C PHE A 135 1.64 -15.03 -14.91
N ILE A 136 0.42 -14.48 -14.80
CA ILE A 136 -0.35 -14.06 -15.98
C ILE A 136 0.46 -13.04 -16.79
N GLN A 137 1.03 -12.04 -16.11
CA GLN A 137 1.85 -11.01 -16.74
C GLN A 137 3.05 -11.63 -17.46
N VAL A 138 3.81 -12.55 -16.87
CA VAL A 138 4.98 -13.16 -17.53
C VAL A 138 4.58 -13.92 -18.79
N PHE A 139 3.42 -14.59 -18.79
CA PHE A 139 2.96 -15.37 -19.94
C PHE A 139 2.42 -14.50 -21.08
N PHE A 140 1.60 -13.50 -20.78
CA PHE A 140 0.91 -12.68 -21.80
C PHE A 140 1.61 -11.36 -22.12
N TYR A 141 2.43 -10.85 -21.21
CA TYR A 141 3.03 -9.52 -21.27
C TYR A 141 4.46 -9.52 -20.67
N PRO A 142 5.42 -10.22 -21.32
CA PRO A 142 6.74 -10.48 -20.76
C PRO A 142 7.68 -9.27 -20.75
N SER A 143 7.28 -8.12 -21.29
CA SER A 143 8.16 -6.97 -21.51
C SER A 143 7.47 -5.65 -21.19
N LEU A 144 8.16 -4.78 -20.44
CA LEU A 144 7.78 -3.37 -20.24
C LEU A 144 8.31 -2.43 -21.32
N LYS A 145 9.02 -2.93 -22.33
CA LYS A 145 9.68 -2.09 -23.34
C LYS A 145 8.70 -1.16 -24.07
N ASN A 146 7.49 -1.64 -24.33
CA ASN A 146 6.45 -0.83 -24.96
C ASN A 146 6.00 0.33 -24.07
N LEU A 147 6.29 0.35 -22.77
CA LEU A 147 5.96 1.45 -21.84
C LEU A 147 7.14 2.38 -21.56
N TYR A 148 8.27 2.20 -22.25
CA TYR A 148 9.45 3.06 -22.10
C TYR A 148 9.15 4.55 -22.32
N TYR A 149 8.27 4.86 -23.27
CA TYR A 149 7.84 6.24 -23.56
C TYR A 149 7.10 6.91 -22.40
N LEU A 150 6.58 6.14 -21.44
CA LEU A 150 5.95 6.63 -20.21
C LEU A 150 6.95 6.76 -19.04
N GLY A 151 8.24 6.51 -19.28
CA GLY A 151 9.30 6.60 -18.28
C GLY A 151 9.50 5.33 -17.44
N TRP A 152 8.93 4.19 -17.87
CA TRP A 152 9.21 2.89 -17.23
C TRP A 152 10.53 2.32 -17.72
N ASP A 153 11.29 1.70 -16.81
CA ASP A 153 12.54 1.03 -17.14
C ASP A 153 12.29 -0.25 -17.95
N GLU A 154 13.23 -0.60 -18.83
CA GLU A 154 13.13 -1.78 -19.65
C GLU A 154 13.36 -3.03 -18.80
N HIS A 155 12.29 -3.79 -18.59
CA HIS A 155 12.36 -5.09 -17.93
C HIS A 155 11.81 -6.17 -18.87
N MET A 156 12.68 -7.11 -19.24
CA MET A 156 12.37 -8.24 -20.11
C MET A 156 12.34 -9.52 -19.29
N TYR A 157 11.29 -10.34 -19.45
CA TYR A 157 11.12 -11.65 -18.83
C TYR A 157 11.25 -11.66 -17.30
N ARG A 158 10.95 -10.52 -16.66
CA ARG A 158 10.88 -10.40 -15.20
C ARG A 158 9.43 -10.36 -14.74
N LEU A 159 9.19 -10.88 -13.54
CA LEU A 159 7.89 -10.80 -12.88
C LEU A 159 7.77 -9.44 -12.18
N PHE A 160 7.01 -8.53 -12.78
CA PHE A 160 6.74 -7.19 -12.25
C PHE A 160 5.29 -6.98 -11.83
N SER A 161 4.41 -7.95 -12.14
CA SER A 161 3.00 -7.98 -11.75
C SER A 161 2.27 -6.65 -12.00
N SER A 162 1.28 -6.31 -11.19
CA SER A 162 0.53 -5.05 -11.30
C SER A 162 1.28 -3.82 -10.77
N PHE A 163 2.43 -4.01 -10.13
CA PHE A 163 3.27 -2.90 -9.67
C PHE A 163 4.11 -2.29 -10.78
N LEU A 164 4.30 -3.01 -11.90
CA LEU A 164 5.14 -2.58 -13.02
C LEU A 164 6.60 -2.34 -12.60
N ASP A 165 7.03 -2.94 -11.49
CA ASP A 165 8.39 -2.88 -10.95
C ASP A 165 8.76 -4.25 -10.35
N PRO A 166 9.76 -4.96 -10.91
CA PRO A 166 10.17 -6.28 -10.45
C PRO A 166 10.85 -6.24 -9.07
N ASN A 167 11.58 -5.17 -8.74
CA ASN A 167 12.26 -5.05 -7.45
C ASN A 167 11.25 -4.86 -6.33
N PHE A 168 10.28 -3.97 -6.54
CA PHE A 168 9.21 -3.75 -5.58
C PHE A 168 8.36 -5.01 -5.40
N THR A 169 8.06 -5.70 -6.50
CA THR A 169 7.31 -6.97 -6.47
C THR A 169 8.06 -8.06 -5.70
N GLY A 170 9.36 -8.23 -5.93
CA GLY A 170 10.19 -9.20 -5.21
C GLY A 170 10.23 -8.94 -3.70
N ILE A 171 10.52 -7.69 -3.29
CA ILE A 171 10.52 -7.33 -1.86
C ILE A 171 9.13 -7.57 -1.24
N TYR A 172 8.07 -7.21 -1.96
CA TYR A 172 6.72 -7.47 -1.49
C TYR A 172 6.46 -8.96 -1.27
N PHE A 173 6.88 -9.84 -2.18
CA PHE A 173 6.76 -11.29 -1.99
C PHE A 173 7.58 -11.82 -0.82
N VAL A 174 8.77 -11.29 -0.57
CA VAL A 174 9.57 -11.63 0.63
C VAL A 174 8.79 -11.28 1.91
N VAL A 175 8.16 -10.11 1.97
CA VAL A 175 7.33 -9.70 3.12
C VAL A 175 6.13 -10.63 3.29
N ILE A 176 5.43 -10.98 2.20
CA ILE A 176 4.28 -11.91 2.24
C ILE A 176 4.73 -13.33 2.60
N PHE A 177 5.91 -13.75 2.18
CA PHE A 177 6.49 -15.06 2.52
C PHE A 177 6.70 -15.18 4.04
N PHE A 178 7.36 -14.19 4.67
CA PHE A 178 7.50 -14.18 6.13
C PHE A 178 6.16 -14.09 6.85
N LEU A 179 5.20 -13.33 6.32
CA LEU A 179 3.84 -13.28 6.84
C LEU A 179 3.14 -14.65 6.76
N GLY A 180 3.36 -15.40 5.68
CA GLY A 180 2.83 -16.75 5.49
C GLY A 180 3.43 -17.76 6.48
N ILE A 181 4.73 -17.69 6.72
CA ILE A 181 5.41 -18.49 7.77
C ILE A 181 4.81 -18.17 9.15
N TYR A 182 4.65 -16.90 9.48
CA TYR A 182 4.01 -16.48 10.73
C TYR A 182 2.59 -17.04 10.87
N LEU A 183 1.78 -16.96 9.81
CA LEU A 183 0.43 -17.51 9.78
C LEU A 183 0.40 -19.04 9.88
N TYR A 184 1.40 -19.73 9.33
CA TYR A 184 1.56 -21.17 9.48
C TYR A 184 1.75 -21.53 10.96
N PHE A 185 2.71 -20.92 11.65
CA PHE A 185 2.96 -21.19 13.07
C PHE A 185 1.76 -20.83 13.95
N LEU A 186 1.04 -19.75 13.63
CA LEU A 186 -0.13 -19.32 14.40
C LEU A 186 -1.34 -20.26 14.24
N LYS A 187 -1.55 -20.82 13.05
CA LYS A 187 -2.78 -21.58 12.72
C LYS A 187 -2.55 -23.08 12.52
N ASN A 188 -1.30 -23.52 12.44
CA ASN A 188 -0.85 -24.87 12.12
C ASN A 188 -1.54 -25.47 10.86
N LYS A 189 -1.73 -24.64 9.81
CA LYS A 189 -2.37 -25.08 8.55
C LYS A 189 -1.35 -25.20 7.42
N LYS A 190 -1.11 -26.42 6.94
CA LYS A 190 -0.14 -26.74 5.86
C LYS A 190 -0.32 -25.90 4.58
N ARG A 191 -1.54 -25.45 4.27
CA ARG A 191 -1.82 -24.59 3.11
C ARG A 191 -0.95 -23.32 3.06
N TYR A 192 -0.58 -22.76 4.20
CA TYR A 192 0.26 -21.55 4.25
C TYR A 192 1.68 -21.83 3.74
N ILE A 193 2.24 -23.01 4.05
CA ILE A 193 3.56 -23.43 3.54
C ILE A 193 3.52 -23.61 2.03
N VAL A 194 2.51 -24.30 1.50
CA VAL A 194 2.36 -24.51 0.05
C VAL A 194 2.35 -23.17 -0.70
N LEU A 195 1.57 -22.22 -0.19
CA LEU A 195 1.51 -20.87 -0.76
C LEU A 195 2.82 -20.07 -0.59
N CYS A 196 3.60 -20.31 0.48
CA CYS A 196 4.92 -19.71 0.64
C CYS A 196 5.93 -20.26 -0.38
N ILE A 197 5.89 -21.55 -0.68
CA ILE A 197 6.75 -22.15 -1.72
C ILE A 197 6.46 -21.52 -3.07
N LEU A 198 5.18 -21.27 -3.39
CA LEU A 198 4.80 -20.57 -4.63
C LEU A 198 5.35 -19.15 -4.69
N LEU A 199 5.41 -18.43 -3.57
CA LEU A 199 6.01 -17.09 -3.52
C LEU A 199 7.51 -17.10 -3.81
N LEU A 200 8.24 -18.14 -3.37
CA LEU A 200 9.67 -18.29 -3.67
C LEU A 200 9.95 -18.47 -5.16
N ILE A 201 9.01 -19.06 -5.92
CA ILE A 201 9.15 -19.19 -7.38
C ILE A 201 8.97 -17.84 -8.08
N GLY A 202 8.26 -16.90 -7.44
CA GLY A 202 8.03 -15.56 -7.98
C GLY A 202 9.05 -14.50 -7.58
N ILE A 203 10.00 -14.84 -6.70
CA ILE A 203 11.14 -13.99 -6.29
C ILE A 203 12.31 -14.25 -7.24
#